data_AF-A0A3D5AIT4-F1
#
_entry.id   AF-A0A3D5AIT4-F1
#
_cell.length_a   1.000
_cell.length_b   1.000
_cell.length_c   1.000
_cell.angle_alpha   90.00
_cell.angle_beta   90.00
_cell.angle_gamma   90.00
#
_symmetry.space_group_name_H-M   'P 1'
#
loop_
_entity.id
_entity.type
_entity.pdbx_description
1 polymer ?
#
loop_
_entity_poly.entity_id
_entity_poly.type
_entity_poly.pdbx_seq_one_letter_code
_entity_poly.pdbx_strand_id
1 'polypeptide(L)'
;MKAIPYAAVVLSFAAGLWQKWPCHSAGWPYDPQLIFGELCYSDLPVLFNDRGLADGYFPYATERSFEYPVLTGHLADITARMAWSPQSYFLINLVVLLLCTIVTVWATIKLTGRQSAGLTVALSPVLVLTGTINWDMVPVMLVSLAMLAWARDMPALAGLAIGLGAATKLYPALLLFPLLLLTIQSRQWPRLLQTVGVAAVSWILVNLPVMVLYPAGWAVFWELNAGRRADFGSLFYALDLLGYTLPVSLNTIGMVLFGLCLAAIAFFAPRRLEVLTLLTVAAFLITNKVYSPQYVLWLLPLAVAAGASLIVLIVWQLAEVLYWWAVWNHLSGTISDDGYSSLIFVRIGAELLLCAAALTNRKLLPRHPVRRDRDPAGPEKIESYVASPGRV
;
A
#
# COMPACT_ATOMS: atom_id res chain seq x y z
N MET A 1 14.75 -5.82 -22.71
CA MET A 1 13.39 -6.12 -22.19
C MET A 1 13.31 -6.19 -20.65
N LYS A 2 14.18 -6.91 -19.93
CA LYS A 2 14.09 -7.09 -18.46
C LYS A 2 14.21 -5.80 -17.61
N ALA A 3 14.75 -4.72 -18.17
CA ALA A 3 14.93 -3.44 -17.47
C ALA A 3 13.77 -2.44 -17.68
N ILE A 4 12.85 -2.70 -18.62
CA ILE A 4 11.81 -1.75 -19.04
C ILE A 4 10.92 -1.31 -17.87
N PRO A 5 10.42 -2.20 -16.98
CA PRO A 5 9.59 -1.77 -15.86
C PRO A 5 10.30 -0.79 -14.91
N TYR A 6 11.62 -0.92 -14.71
CA TYR A 6 12.36 -0.04 -13.81
C TYR A 6 12.59 1.34 -14.43
N ALA A 7 12.87 1.42 -15.73
CA ALA A 7 12.90 2.69 -16.44
C ALA A 7 11.53 3.38 -16.38
N ALA A 8 10.43 2.63 -16.51
CA ALA A 8 9.08 3.16 -16.35
C ALA A 8 8.83 3.75 -14.96
N VAL A 9 9.36 3.13 -13.88
CA VAL A 9 9.27 3.72 -12.53
C VAL A 9 9.95 5.09 -12.48
N VAL A 10 11.15 5.21 -13.05
CA VAL A 10 11.88 6.50 -13.09
C VAL A 10 11.06 7.56 -13.84
N LEU A 11 10.45 7.20 -14.96
CA LEU A 11 9.58 8.12 -15.71
C LEU A 11 8.36 8.55 -14.91
N SER A 12 7.72 7.64 -14.18
CA SER A 12 6.56 7.95 -13.35
C SER A 12 6.92 8.86 -12.17
N PHE A 13 8.09 8.66 -11.57
CA PHE A 13 8.59 9.57 -10.52
C PHE A 13 9.01 10.93 -11.08
N ALA A 14 9.56 10.99 -12.29
CA ALA A 14 9.84 12.26 -12.97
C ALA A 14 8.53 13.02 -13.30
N ALA A 15 7.49 12.32 -13.76
CA ALA A 15 6.17 12.90 -13.97
C ALA A 15 5.52 13.37 -12.66
N GLY A 16 5.67 12.60 -11.57
CA GLY A 16 5.22 13.00 -10.24
C GLY A 16 5.96 14.24 -9.71
N LEU A 17 7.28 14.32 -9.91
CA LEU A 17 8.06 15.52 -9.57
C LEU A 17 7.59 16.74 -10.38
N TRP A 18 7.37 16.57 -11.68
CA TRP A 18 6.84 17.62 -12.54
C TRP A 18 5.46 18.09 -12.07
N GLN A 19 4.59 17.16 -11.65
CA GLN A 19 3.29 17.47 -11.05
C GLN A 19 3.43 18.31 -9.75
N LYS A 20 4.46 18.05 -8.93
CA LYS A 20 4.75 18.82 -7.71
C LYS A 20 5.54 20.11 -7.95
N TRP A 21 5.89 20.41 -9.21
CA TRP A 21 6.80 21.51 -9.56
C TRP A 21 6.34 22.93 -9.19
N PRO A 22 5.03 23.28 -9.17
CA PRO A 22 4.60 24.60 -8.69
C PRO A 22 4.96 24.83 -7.22
N CYS A 23 4.74 23.82 -6.36
CA CYS A 23 5.07 23.88 -4.94
C CYS A 23 6.59 23.81 -4.69
N HIS A 24 7.26 22.74 -5.19
CA HIS A 24 8.47 22.87 -6.01
C HIS A 24 9.31 24.15 -5.93
N SER A 25 9.16 24.89 -7.03
CA SER A 25 9.88 26.10 -7.38
C SER A 25 9.54 27.29 -6.47
N ALA A 26 8.33 27.33 -5.91
CA ALA A 26 7.93 28.33 -4.91
C ALA A 26 8.56 28.10 -3.53
N GLY A 27 9.15 26.92 -3.31
CA GLY A 27 9.80 26.54 -2.07
C GLY A 27 8.88 25.99 -0.97
N TRP A 28 7.72 25.46 -1.38
CA TRP A 28 6.65 24.99 -0.48
C TRP A 28 6.27 26.01 0.60
N PRO A 29 5.81 27.22 0.21
CA PRO A 29 5.17 28.09 1.18
C PRO A 29 3.91 27.42 1.73
N TYR A 30 3.59 27.63 2.99
CA TYR A 30 2.31 27.18 3.56
C TYR A 30 1.18 28.10 3.06
N ASP A 31 0.82 27.92 1.79
CA ASP A 31 -0.26 28.63 1.12
C ASP A 31 -1.27 27.60 0.58
N PRO A 32 -2.43 27.43 1.25
CA PRO A 32 -3.47 26.52 0.81
C PRO A 32 -3.95 26.76 -0.63
N GLN A 33 -3.97 28.02 -1.09
CA GLN A 33 -4.42 28.33 -2.45
C GLN A 33 -3.44 27.82 -3.49
N LEU A 34 -2.14 27.99 -3.26
CA LEU A 34 -1.11 27.40 -4.10
C LEU A 34 -1.15 25.87 -4.02
N ILE A 35 -1.07 25.31 -2.81
CA ILE A 35 -0.83 23.88 -2.62
C ILE A 35 -2.01 23.03 -3.11
N PHE A 36 -3.24 23.47 -2.83
CA PHE A 36 -4.44 22.75 -3.27
C PHE A 36 -4.91 23.21 -4.66
N GLY A 37 -4.81 24.49 -5.00
CA GLY A 37 -5.22 25.01 -6.31
C GLY A 37 -4.37 24.47 -7.47
N GLU A 38 -3.05 24.35 -7.28
CA GLU A 38 -2.14 23.75 -8.26
C GLU A 38 -2.01 22.22 -8.09
N LEU A 39 -2.82 21.62 -7.21
CA LEU A 39 -2.87 20.18 -6.92
C LEU A 39 -1.51 19.58 -6.45
N CYS A 40 -0.57 20.41 -5.98
CA CYS A 40 0.82 20.03 -5.73
C CYS A 40 1.14 19.68 -4.26
N TYR A 41 0.12 19.40 -3.45
CA TYR A 41 0.26 18.98 -2.06
C TYR A 41 1.15 17.75 -1.86
N SER A 42 1.98 17.78 -0.81
CA SER A 42 2.75 16.64 -0.29
C SER A 42 2.94 16.85 1.22
N ASP A 43 2.70 15.80 2.01
CA ASP A 43 2.94 15.79 3.45
C ASP A 43 4.41 16.03 3.77
N LEU A 44 5.33 15.58 2.91
CA LEU A 44 6.77 15.58 3.20
C LEU A 44 7.30 16.98 3.58
N PRO A 45 7.23 18.01 2.72
CA PRO A 45 7.69 19.35 3.07
C PRO A 45 6.80 20.07 4.09
N VAL A 46 5.50 19.75 4.17
CA VAL A 46 4.58 20.35 5.14
C VAL A 46 4.95 19.89 6.56
N LEU A 47 5.05 18.58 6.76
CA LEU A 47 5.41 18.00 8.06
C LEU A 47 6.86 18.26 8.46
N PHE A 48 7.76 18.47 7.49
CA PHE A 48 9.14 18.87 7.76
C PHE A 48 9.19 20.14 8.62
N ASN A 49 8.38 21.14 8.31
CA ASN A 49 8.29 22.36 9.10
C ASN A 49 7.36 22.16 10.32
N ASP A 50 6.14 21.68 10.09
CA ASP A 50 5.08 21.68 11.10
C ASP A 50 5.34 20.76 12.30
N ARG A 51 6.17 19.72 12.11
CA ARG A 51 6.52 18.76 13.17
C ARG A 51 7.88 19.03 13.81
N GLY A 52 8.53 20.15 13.45
CA GLY A 52 9.83 20.52 14.01
C GLY A 52 11.01 19.67 13.53
N LEU A 53 10.84 18.91 12.43
CA LEU A 53 11.94 18.16 11.82
C LEU A 53 13.01 19.10 11.26
N ALA A 54 12.60 20.24 10.70
CA ALA A 54 13.49 21.31 10.24
C ALA A 54 14.34 21.90 11.38
N ASP A 55 13.82 21.90 12.61
CA ASP A 55 14.50 22.38 13.81
C ASP A 55 15.44 21.33 14.43
N GLY A 56 15.50 20.11 13.85
CA GLY A 56 16.34 19.00 14.32
C GLY A 56 15.74 18.19 15.47
N TYR A 57 14.46 18.38 15.79
CA TYR A 57 13.79 17.61 16.83
C TYR A 57 13.53 16.16 16.41
N PHE A 58 13.75 15.24 17.36
CA PHE A 58 13.32 13.85 17.19
C PHE A 58 11.78 13.76 17.22
N PRO A 59 11.11 13.09 16.26
CA PRO A 59 9.66 13.16 16.08
C PRO A 59 8.82 12.88 17.34
N TYR A 60 9.28 11.96 18.20
CA TYR A 60 8.55 11.52 19.39
C TYR A 60 8.97 12.25 20.68
N ALA A 61 9.98 13.11 20.62
CA ALA A 61 10.49 13.84 21.79
C ALA A 61 9.83 15.21 22.01
N THR A 62 8.80 15.54 21.23
CA THR A 62 8.19 16.87 21.24
C THR A 62 6.69 16.81 21.50
N GLU A 63 6.11 17.93 21.90
CA GLU A 63 4.66 18.13 21.93
C GLU A 63 4.05 18.31 20.53
N ARG A 64 4.90 18.44 19.48
CA ARG A 64 4.45 18.54 18.09
C ARG A 64 4.07 17.14 17.61
N SER A 65 2.81 16.76 17.85
CA SER A 65 2.21 15.46 17.55
C SER A 65 2.65 14.88 16.19
N PHE A 66 3.58 13.91 16.20
CA PHE A 66 3.97 13.20 15.00
C PHE A 66 3.09 11.96 14.78
N GLU A 67 2.27 12.01 13.74
CA GLU A 67 1.14 11.11 13.52
C GLU A 67 1.48 9.78 12.86
N TYR A 68 2.77 9.46 12.64
CA TYR A 68 3.19 8.24 11.96
C TYR A 68 3.83 7.21 12.91
N PRO A 69 3.73 5.90 12.59
CA PRO A 69 4.41 4.83 13.33
C PRO A 69 5.93 4.98 13.37
N VAL A 70 6.54 4.35 14.39
CA VAL A 70 7.93 4.54 14.80
C VAL A 70 8.95 4.42 13.67
N LEU A 71 8.84 3.43 12.78
CA LEU A 71 9.80 3.27 11.68
C LEU A 71 9.69 4.38 10.64
N THR A 72 8.48 4.87 10.37
CA THR A 72 8.29 6.04 9.51
C THR A 72 8.81 7.30 10.19
N GLY A 73 8.66 7.45 11.51
CA GLY A 73 9.28 8.55 12.25
C GLY A 73 10.79 8.55 12.19
N HIS A 74 11.43 7.39 12.35
CA HIS A 74 12.87 7.28 12.15
C HIS A 74 13.30 7.62 10.72
N LEU A 75 12.54 7.17 9.71
CA LEU A 75 12.81 7.56 8.32
C LEU A 75 12.68 9.08 8.13
N ALA A 76 11.65 9.69 8.68
CA ALA A 76 11.41 11.12 8.61
C ALA A 76 12.54 11.92 9.27
N ASP A 77 13.02 11.49 10.44
CA ASP A 77 14.15 12.09 11.18
C ASP A 77 15.47 11.95 10.42
N ILE A 78 15.81 10.73 9.96
CA ILE A 78 17.05 10.47 9.22
C ILE A 78 17.10 11.31 7.95
N THR A 79 16.00 11.36 7.19
CA THR A 79 15.93 12.18 5.98
C THR A 79 15.95 13.68 6.27
N ALA A 80 15.42 14.11 7.43
CA ALA A 80 15.42 15.51 7.83
C ALA A 80 16.83 16.01 8.16
N ARG A 81 17.63 15.16 8.83
CA ARG A 81 19.04 15.45 9.13
C ARG A 81 19.95 15.61 7.90
N MET A 82 19.49 15.11 6.74
CA MET A 82 20.19 15.27 5.47
C MET A 82 19.67 16.46 4.65
N ALA A 83 18.56 17.06 5.06
CA ALA A 83 17.91 18.17 4.36
C ALA A 83 18.31 19.52 4.97
N TRP A 84 18.24 20.57 4.15
CA TRP A 84 18.50 21.96 4.54
C TRP A 84 17.37 22.91 4.14
N SER A 85 16.31 22.37 3.53
CA SER A 85 15.13 23.11 3.09
C SER A 85 13.98 22.13 2.80
N PRO A 86 12.72 22.59 2.77
CA PRO A 86 11.56 21.75 2.42
C PRO A 86 11.72 21.05 1.04
N GLN A 87 12.29 21.75 0.06
CA GLN A 87 12.58 21.22 -1.27
C GLN A 87 13.58 20.07 -1.22
N SER A 88 14.72 20.26 -0.53
CA SER A 88 15.72 19.20 -0.37
C SER A 88 15.16 17.99 0.39
N TYR A 89 14.32 18.22 1.42
CA TYR A 89 13.66 17.16 2.16
C TYR A 89 12.72 16.33 1.28
N PHE A 90 11.93 17.00 0.43
CA PHE A 90 11.09 16.35 -0.56
C PHE A 90 11.92 15.52 -1.55
N LEU A 91 13.01 16.06 -2.11
CA LEU A 91 13.86 15.35 -3.08
C LEU A 91 14.57 14.14 -2.47
N ILE A 92 15.06 14.24 -1.23
CA ILE A 92 15.67 13.13 -0.50
C ILE A 92 14.64 12.01 -0.31
N ASN A 93 13.44 12.34 0.15
CA ASN A 93 12.37 11.36 0.31
C ASN A 93 11.88 10.81 -1.04
N LEU A 94 11.86 11.62 -2.10
CA LEU A 94 11.53 11.17 -3.46
C LEU A 94 12.46 10.03 -3.90
N VAL A 95 13.76 10.11 -3.61
CA VAL A 95 14.72 9.03 -3.90
C VAL A 95 14.38 7.76 -3.09
N VAL A 96 14.05 7.90 -1.79
CA VAL A 96 13.64 6.76 -0.96
C VAL A 96 12.39 6.07 -1.52
N LEU A 97 11.38 6.85 -1.89
CA LEU A 97 10.11 6.36 -2.42
C LEU A 97 10.29 5.74 -3.82
N LEU A 98 11.18 6.29 -4.64
CA LEU A 98 11.59 5.71 -5.92
C LEU A 98 12.19 4.32 -5.72
N LEU A 99 13.14 4.17 -4.79
CA LEU A 99 13.76 2.88 -4.49
C LEU A 99 12.73 1.86 -3.95
N CYS A 100 11.84 2.29 -3.05
CA CYS A 100 10.73 1.45 -2.56
C CYS A 100 9.83 0.97 -3.71
N THR A 101 9.56 1.84 -4.69
CA THR A 101 8.76 1.50 -5.87
C THR A 101 9.48 0.51 -6.80
N ILE A 102 10.78 0.69 -7.01
CA ILE A 102 11.59 -0.26 -7.78
C ILE A 102 11.52 -1.67 -7.16
N VAL A 103 11.66 -1.75 -5.84
CA VAL A 103 11.54 -3.03 -5.11
C VAL A 103 10.12 -3.59 -5.17
N THR A 104 9.09 -2.74 -5.08
CA THR A 104 7.68 -3.13 -5.23
C THR A 104 7.40 -3.73 -6.61
N VAL A 105 7.88 -3.09 -7.67
CA VAL A 105 7.76 -3.58 -9.06
C VAL A 105 8.54 -4.89 -9.24
N TRP A 106 9.76 -4.98 -8.71
CA TRP A 106 10.53 -6.22 -8.71
C TRP A 106 9.78 -7.36 -8.00
N ALA A 107 9.26 -7.10 -6.80
CA ALA A 107 8.53 -8.08 -6.01
C ALA A 107 7.27 -8.54 -6.72
N THR A 108 6.53 -7.61 -7.33
CA THR A 108 5.33 -7.90 -8.13
C THR A 108 5.65 -8.77 -9.36
N ILE A 109 6.74 -8.47 -10.08
CA ILE A 109 7.21 -9.29 -11.21
C ILE A 109 7.58 -10.69 -10.74
N LYS A 110 8.29 -10.79 -9.59
CA LYS A 110 8.72 -12.08 -9.06
C LYS A 110 7.58 -12.92 -8.51
N LEU A 111 6.56 -12.29 -7.92
CA LEU A 111 5.37 -12.95 -7.41
C LEU A 111 4.49 -13.46 -8.57
N THR A 112 4.30 -12.64 -9.61
CA THR A 112 3.40 -12.97 -10.72
C THR A 112 4.06 -13.72 -11.87
N GLY A 113 5.39 -13.71 -11.95
CA GLY A 113 6.16 -14.22 -13.09
C GLY A 113 6.04 -13.39 -14.37
N ARG A 114 5.42 -12.20 -14.33
CA ARG A 114 5.06 -11.40 -15.51
C ARG A 114 5.74 -10.02 -15.51
N GLN A 115 6.50 -9.71 -16.56
CA GLN A 115 7.06 -8.35 -16.76
C GLN A 115 5.97 -7.31 -16.97
N SER A 116 4.87 -7.68 -17.64
CA SER A 116 3.72 -6.80 -17.86
C SER A 116 3.05 -6.36 -16.55
N ALA A 117 3.03 -7.21 -15.52
CA ALA A 117 2.52 -6.84 -14.20
C ALA A 117 3.34 -5.69 -13.59
N GLY A 118 4.67 -5.82 -13.63
CA GLY A 118 5.55 -4.73 -13.18
C GLY A 118 5.37 -3.44 -13.97
N LEU A 119 5.18 -3.54 -15.28
CA LEU A 119 4.92 -2.37 -16.13
C LEU A 119 3.58 -1.69 -15.81
N THR A 120 2.53 -2.46 -15.51
CA THR A 120 1.22 -1.93 -15.10
C THR A 120 1.30 -1.17 -13.78
N VAL A 121 2.07 -1.66 -12.80
CA VAL A 121 2.32 -0.92 -11.55
C VAL A 121 3.15 0.34 -11.86
N ALA A 122 4.23 0.19 -12.61
CA ALA A 122 5.17 1.28 -12.89
C ALA A 122 4.52 2.45 -13.65
N LEU A 123 3.65 2.18 -14.63
CA LEU A 123 2.98 3.21 -15.47
C LEU A 123 1.61 3.64 -14.93
N SER A 124 1.29 3.29 -13.69
CA SER A 124 0.00 3.61 -13.08
C SER A 124 -0.14 5.13 -12.85
N PRO A 125 -1.22 5.78 -13.34
CA PRO A 125 -1.45 7.20 -13.03
C PRO A 125 -1.63 7.46 -11.53
N VAL A 126 -2.21 6.52 -10.77
CA VAL A 126 -2.33 6.70 -9.32
C VAL A 126 -0.97 6.67 -8.63
N LEU A 127 0.01 5.91 -9.14
CA LEU A 127 1.39 5.98 -8.67
C LEU A 127 2.01 7.35 -8.95
N VAL A 128 1.83 7.90 -10.15
CA VAL A 128 2.36 9.20 -10.54
C VAL A 128 1.83 10.32 -9.62
N LEU A 129 0.52 10.31 -9.35
CA LEU A 129 -0.14 11.41 -8.63
C LEU A 129 -0.05 11.30 -7.10
N THR A 130 0.07 10.08 -6.58
CA THR A 130 0.01 9.83 -5.13
C THR A 130 1.30 9.28 -4.52
N GLY A 131 2.21 8.76 -5.33
CA GLY A 131 3.44 8.10 -4.88
C GLY A 131 4.42 8.99 -4.10
N THR A 132 4.24 10.32 -4.17
CA THR A 132 5.06 11.33 -3.49
C THR A 132 4.25 12.20 -2.52
N ILE A 133 3.01 11.82 -2.20
CA ILE A 133 2.21 12.52 -1.18
C ILE A 133 2.84 12.30 0.20
N ASN A 134 3.20 11.07 0.56
CA ASN A 134 3.80 10.73 1.85
C ASN A 134 4.68 9.47 1.76
N TRP A 135 5.01 8.86 2.91
CA TRP A 135 5.85 7.65 3.01
C TRP A 135 5.17 6.32 2.67
N ASP A 136 3.93 6.29 2.16
CA ASP A 136 3.16 5.05 1.98
C ASP A 136 3.80 4.04 0.99
N MET A 137 4.74 4.45 0.13
CA MET A 137 5.49 3.48 -0.68
C MET A 137 6.38 2.54 0.14
N VAL A 138 6.77 2.91 1.36
CA VAL A 138 7.55 2.06 2.27
C VAL A 138 6.75 0.84 2.74
N PRO A 139 5.54 0.96 3.35
CA PRO A 139 4.73 -0.20 3.67
C PRO A 139 4.25 -0.96 2.42
N VAL A 140 4.02 -0.30 1.28
CA VAL A 140 3.66 -0.98 0.01
C VAL A 140 4.78 -1.93 -0.45
N MET A 141 6.03 -1.48 -0.35
CA MET A 141 7.20 -2.32 -0.59
C MET A 141 7.22 -3.51 0.37
N LEU A 142 7.04 -3.27 1.67
CA LEU A 142 7.10 -4.32 2.70
C LEU A 142 5.98 -5.35 2.55
N VAL A 143 4.76 -4.94 2.19
CA VAL A 143 3.65 -5.85 1.86
C VAL A 143 3.98 -6.72 0.64
N SER A 144 4.53 -6.10 -0.41
CA SER A 144 4.92 -6.83 -1.63
C SER A 144 6.03 -7.85 -1.36
N LEU A 145 7.00 -7.49 -0.51
CA LEU A 145 8.05 -8.38 -0.04
C LEU A 145 7.51 -9.50 0.86
N ALA A 146 6.58 -9.20 1.77
CA ALA A 146 5.96 -10.18 2.64
C ALA A 146 5.21 -11.24 1.83
N MET A 147 4.44 -10.83 0.83
CA MET A 147 3.75 -11.74 -0.08
C MET A 147 4.74 -12.60 -0.88
N LEU A 148 5.80 -12.00 -1.41
CA LEU A 148 6.83 -12.75 -2.15
C LEU A 148 7.57 -13.75 -1.26
N ALA A 149 7.95 -13.34 -0.05
CA ALA A 149 8.62 -14.20 0.92
C ALA A 149 7.72 -15.36 1.35
N TRP A 150 6.43 -15.08 1.61
CA TRP A 150 5.46 -16.13 1.86
C TRP A 150 5.34 -17.05 0.66
N ALA A 151 5.16 -16.55 -0.57
CA ALA A 151 5.05 -17.39 -1.77
C ALA A 151 6.29 -18.28 -2.04
N ARG A 152 7.43 -17.96 -1.43
CA ARG A 152 8.71 -18.70 -1.52
C ARG A 152 9.04 -19.57 -0.31
N ASP A 153 8.05 -19.84 0.55
CA ASP A 153 8.23 -20.65 1.76
C ASP A 153 9.30 -20.08 2.72
N MET A 154 9.41 -18.74 2.79
CA MET A 154 10.29 -18.02 3.72
C MET A 154 9.47 -17.32 4.82
N PRO A 155 8.83 -18.05 5.75
CA PRO A 155 7.92 -17.49 6.76
C PRO A 155 8.56 -16.46 7.69
N ALA A 156 9.85 -16.62 8.04
CA ALA A 156 10.56 -15.66 8.87
C ALA A 156 10.72 -14.30 8.17
N LEU A 157 11.10 -14.30 6.88
CA LEU A 157 11.21 -13.06 6.11
C LEU A 157 9.83 -12.42 5.85
N ALA A 158 8.79 -13.23 5.66
CA ALA A 158 7.43 -12.73 5.59
C ALA A 158 7.01 -12.04 6.89
N GLY A 159 7.32 -12.65 8.04
CA GLY A 159 7.06 -12.09 9.36
C GLY A 159 7.83 -10.79 9.58
N LEU A 160 9.12 -10.76 9.27
CA LEU A 160 9.96 -9.56 9.38
C LEU A 160 9.37 -8.40 8.56
N ALA A 161 9.02 -8.65 7.30
CA ALA A 161 8.42 -7.64 6.44
C ALA A 161 7.05 -7.14 6.95
N ILE A 162 6.21 -8.04 7.50
CA ILE A 162 4.93 -7.66 8.13
C ILE A 162 5.16 -6.80 9.38
N GLY A 163 6.08 -7.20 10.26
CA GLY A 163 6.36 -6.49 11.52
C GLY A 163 6.98 -5.10 11.28
N LEU A 164 7.98 -5.01 10.40
CA LEU A 164 8.54 -3.72 9.97
C LEU A 164 7.48 -2.88 9.24
N GLY A 165 6.65 -3.49 8.41
CA GLY A 165 5.55 -2.82 7.71
C GLY A 165 4.55 -2.24 8.70
N ALA A 166 4.12 -3.02 9.70
CA ALA A 166 3.23 -2.57 10.77
C ALA A 166 3.84 -1.39 11.57
N ALA A 167 5.17 -1.31 11.63
CA ALA A 167 5.89 -0.20 12.26
C ALA A 167 6.08 1.02 11.34
N THR A 168 5.69 0.96 10.05
CA THR A 168 5.63 2.13 9.15
C THR A 168 4.19 2.60 8.90
N LYS A 169 3.24 1.67 8.85
CA LYS A 169 1.79 1.89 8.75
C LYS A 169 1.08 0.66 9.30
N LEU A 170 -0.12 0.76 9.87
CA LEU A 170 -0.73 -0.42 10.52
C LEU A 170 -1.21 -1.52 9.55
N TYR A 171 -1.56 -1.17 8.30
CA TYR A 171 -2.23 -2.09 7.37
C TYR A 171 -1.43 -3.34 6.94
N PRO A 172 -0.08 -3.39 6.92
CA PRO A 172 0.64 -4.63 6.61
C PRO A 172 0.34 -5.76 7.61
N ALA A 173 -0.06 -5.45 8.85
CA ALA A 173 -0.52 -6.44 9.82
C ALA A 173 -1.77 -7.19 9.35
N LEU A 174 -2.59 -6.58 8.47
CA LEU A 174 -3.78 -7.21 7.90
C LEU A 174 -3.44 -8.46 7.09
N LEU A 175 -2.19 -8.62 6.61
CA LEU A 175 -1.74 -9.83 5.91
C LEU A 175 -1.79 -11.07 6.81
N LEU A 176 -1.79 -10.93 8.13
CA LEU A 176 -1.91 -12.10 9.01
C LEU A 176 -3.24 -12.85 8.80
N PHE A 177 -4.31 -12.15 8.43
CA PHE A 177 -5.61 -12.75 8.13
C PHE A 177 -5.63 -13.64 6.88
N PRO A 178 -5.23 -13.18 5.67
CA PRO A 178 -5.15 -14.06 4.50
C PRO A 178 -4.17 -15.22 4.72
N LEU A 179 -3.06 -15.01 5.45
CA LEU A 179 -2.13 -16.09 5.79
C LEU A 179 -2.74 -17.14 6.72
N LEU A 180 -3.54 -16.72 7.71
CA LEU A 180 -4.33 -17.62 8.54
C LEU A 180 -5.29 -18.46 7.70
N LEU A 181 -6.05 -17.85 6.79
CA LEU A 181 -7.01 -18.56 5.93
C LEU A 181 -6.33 -19.59 5.02
N LEU A 182 -5.15 -19.28 4.49
CA LEU A 182 -4.35 -20.24 3.70
C LEU A 182 -3.80 -21.37 4.59
N THR A 183 -3.43 -21.06 5.82
CA THR A 183 -2.89 -22.04 6.78
C THR A 183 -3.96 -23.02 7.26
N ILE A 184 -5.20 -22.57 7.49
CA ILE A 184 -6.32 -23.46 7.85
C ILE A 184 -6.52 -24.54 6.79
N GLN A 185 -6.41 -24.19 5.50
CA GLN A 185 -6.58 -25.14 4.40
C GLN A 185 -5.37 -26.09 4.27
N SER A 186 -4.15 -25.56 4.38
CA SER A 186 -2.91 -26.31 4.18
C SER A 186 -2.42 -27.06 5.42
N ARG A 187 -2.99 -26.77 6.60
CA ARG A 187 -2.58 -27.26 7.94
C ARG A 187 -1.12 -26.95 8.32
N GLN A 188 -0.51 -25.94 7.71
CA GLN A 188 0.90 -25.55 7.94
C GLN A 188 1.08 -24.61 9.15
N TRP A 189 0.55 -24.97 10.31
CA TRP A 189 0.59 -24.11 11.52
C TRP A 189 1.99 -23.64 11.93
N PRO A 190 3.06 -24.45 11.88
CA PRO A 190 4.40 -24.00 12.25
C PRO A 190 4.87 -22.80 11.43
N ARG A 191 4.52 -22.77 10.13
CA ARG A 191 4.85 -21.68 9.22
C ARG A 191 4.17 -20.38 9.62
N LEU A 192 2.87 -20.44 9.92
CA LEU A 192 2.11 -19.26 10.38
C LEU A 192 2.63 -18.77 11.73
N LEU A 193 2.87 -19.67 12.69
CA LEU A 193 3.37 -19.30 14.02
C LEU A 193 4.75 -18.63 13.93
N GLN A 194 5.64 -19.12 13.06
CA GLN A 194 6.92 -18.46 12.81
C GLN A 194 6.74 -17.06 12.21
N THR A 195 5.87 -16.90 11.21
CA THR A 195 5.57 -15.59 10.62
C THR A 195 5.01 -14.62 11.65
N VAL A 196 4.01 -15.04 12.45
CA VAL A 196 3.42 -14.22 13.52
C VAL A 196 4.47 -13.86 14.58
N GLY A 197 5.25 -14.84 15.03
CA GLY A 197 6.29 -14.62 16.03
C GLY A 197 7.35 -13.62 15.58
N VAL A 198 7.87 -13.77 14.35
CA VAL A 198 8.86 -12.82 13.81
C VAL A 198 8.24 -11.44 13.56
N ALA A 199 6.99 -11.37 13.11
CA ALA A 199 6.29 -10.08 12.95
C ALA A 199 6.15 -9.34 14.28
N ALA A 200 5.71 -10.03 15.34
CA ALA A 200 5.58 -9.48 16.67
C ALA A 200 6.93 -9.01 17.22
N VAL A 201 7.97 -9.85 17.16
CA VAL A 201 9.31 -9.49 17.63
C VAL A 201 9.86 -8.28 16.87
N SER A 202 9.75 -8.26 15.54
CA SER A 202 10.26 -7.15 14.73
C SER A 202 9.55 -5.84 15.05
N TRP A 203 8.22 -5.88 15.20
CA TRP A 203 7.44 -4.70 15.57
C TRP A 203 7.79 -4.21 16.98
N ILE A 204 7.93 -5.10 17.95
CA ILE A 204 8.34 -4.78 19.33
C ILE A 204 9.74 -4.15 19.32
N LEU A 205 10.72 -4.74 18.63
CA LEU A 205 12.09 -4.21 18.60
C LEU A 205 12.17 -2.78 18.06
N VAL A 206 11.32 -2.44 17.09
CA VAL A 206 11.24 -1.07 16.57
C VAL A 206 10.52 -0.14 17.55
N ASN A 207 9.40 -0.56 18.13
CA ASN A 207 8.57 0.32 18.95
C ASN A 207 9.08 0.49 20.39
N LEU A 208 9.64 -0.57 20.98
CA LEU A 208 9.98 -0.64 22.40
C LEU A 208 10.91 0.50 22.87
N PRO A 209 11.98 0.87 22.13
CA PRO A 209 12.82 2.00 22.54
C PRO A 209 12.03 3.31 22.66
N VAL A 210 11.12 3.58 21.71
CA VAL A 210 10.30 4.80 21.73
C VAL A 210 9.20 4.71 22.78
N MET A 211 8.59 3.53 22.98
CA MET A 211 7.62 3.31 24.07
C MET A 211 8.21 3.61 25.45
N VAL A 212 9.48 3.24 25.68
CA VAL A 212 10.15 3.40 26.98
C VAL A 212 10.69 4.82 27.16
N LEU A 213 11.32 5.39 26.13
CA LEU A 213 11.98 6.70 26.24
C LEU A 213 11.02 7.87 25.99
N TYR A 214 10.00 7.66 25.16
CA TYR A 214 9.06 8.69 24.69
C TYR A 214 7.60 8.18 24.69
N PRO A 215 7.06 7.72 25.84
CA PRO A 215 5.74 7.08 25.91
C PRO A 215 4.61 7.97 25.40
N ALA A 216 4.63 9.27 25.72
CA ALA A 216 3.63 10.23 25.26
C ALA A 216 3.69 10.41 23.73
N GLY A 217 4.90 10.61 23.17
CA GLY A 217 5.09 10.71 21.72
C GLY A 217 4.68 9.44 20.98
N TRP A 218 4.96 8.26 21.54
CA TRP A 218 4.50 6.98 20.98
C TRP A 218 2.97 6.85 20.99
N ALA A 219 2.30 7.34 22.05
CA ALA A 219 0.85 7.26 22.20
C ALA A 219 0.08 8.11 21.16
N VAL A 220 0.67 9.22 20.70
CA VAL A 220 0.06 10.15 19.71
C VAL A 220 -0.50 9.41 18.48
N PHE A 221 0.25 8.44 17.93
CA PHE A 221 -0.23 7.66 16.78
C PHE A 221 -1.57 6.96 17.07
N TRP A 222 -1.69 6.35 18.25
CA TRP A 222 -2.89 5.60 18.64
C TRP A 222 -4.05 6.52 18.98
N GLU A 223 -3.78 7.58 19.73
CA GLU A 223 -4.78 8.58 20.12
C GLU A 223 -5.37 9.29 18.90
N LEU A 224 -4.52 9.68 17.94
CA LEU A 224 -4.98 10.28 16.69
C LEU A 224 -5.85 9.31 15.90
N ASN A 225 -5.46 8.04 15.73
CA ASN A 225 -6.29 7.08 15.00
C ASN A 225 -7.62 6.80 15.73
N ALA A 226 -7.62 6.72 17.06
CA ALA A 226 -8.82 6.53 17.86
C ALA A 226 -9.76 7.74 17.76
N GLY A 227 -9.22 8.96 17.92
CA GLY A 227 -9.98 10.22 17.98
C GLY A 227 -10.32 10.87 16.64
N ARG A 228 -9.68 10.46 15.52
CA ARG A 228 -9.90 11.10 14.21
C ARG A 228 -11.37 11.05 13.80
N ARG A 229 -11.86 12.15 13.22
CA ARG A 229 -13.16 12.19 12.53
C ARG A 229 -13.07 11.44 11.19
N ALA A 230 -14.17 11.43 10.45
CA ALA A 230 -14.17 10.92 9.08
C ALA A 230 -13.18 11.74 8.22
N ASP A 231 -12.32 11.04 7.48
CA ASP A 231 -11.32 11.62 6.58
C ASP A 231 -11.87 11.71 5.15
N PHE A 232 -11.25 12.57 4.35
CA PHE A 232 -11.79 13.10 3.10
C PHE A 232 -12.28 12.07 2.09
N GLY A 233 -11.70 10.86 2.02
CA GLY A 233 -12.14 9.83 1.06
C GLY A 233 -13.08 8.77 1.61
N SER A 234 -13.46 8.85 2.88
CA SER A 234 -14.26 7.82 3.53
C SER A 234 -15.74 7.92 3.17
N LEU A 235 -16.44 6.78 3.19
CA LEU A 235 -17.90 6.73 3.04
C LEU A 235 -18.59 7.66 4.05
N PHE A 236 -18.08 7.69 5.28
CA PHE A 236 -18.65 8.48 6.36
C PHE A 236 -18.50 9.98 6.14
N TYR A 237 -17.41 10.43 5.51
CA TYR A 237 -17.23 11.85 5.18
C TYR A 237 -18.21 12.31 4.10
N ALA A 238 -18.41 11.49 3.06
CA ALA A 238 -19.42 11.77 2.03
C ALA A 238 -20.84 11.86 2.60
N LEU A 239 -21.18 10.98 3.56
CA LEU A 239 -22.47 11.03 4.25
C LEU A 239 -22.62 12.28 5.11
N ASP A 240 -21.58 12.68 5.84
CA ASP A 240 -21.58 13.88 6.69
C ASP A 240 -21.79 15.15 5.85
N LEU A 241 -21.10 15.28 4.71
CA LEU A 241 -21.28 16.37 3.76
C LEU A 241 -22.71 16.47 3.21
N LEU A 242 -23.37 15.34 3.03
CA LEU A 242 -24.78 15.27 2.60
C LEU A 242 -25.78 15.45 3.76
N GLY A 243 -25.31 15.76 4.97
CA GLY A 243 -26.14 16.00 6.15
C GLY A 243 -26.58 14.73 6.89
N TYR A 244 -26.05 13.55 6.55
CA TYR A 244 -26.35 12.30 7.24
C TYR A 244 -25.36 12.05 8.39
N THR A 245 -25.77 12.42 9.60
CA THR A 245 -24.99 12.14 10.82
C THR A 245 -25.38 10.78 11.41
N LEU A 246 -24.38 9.96 11.72
CA LEU A 246 -24.60 8.65 12.35
C LEU A 246 -24.52 8.80 13.88
N PRO A 247 -25.54 8.38 14.65
CA PRO A 247 -25.58 8.54 16.11
C PRO A 247 -24.72 7.49 16.84
N VAL A 248 -23.69 6.94 16.19
CA VAL A 248 -22.84 5.87 16.70
C VAL A 248 -21.39 6.17 16.36
N SER A 249 -20.46 5.72 17.21
CA SER A 249 -19.02 5.84 16.95
C SER A 249 -18.64 5.22 15.61
N LEU A 250 -18.02 6.01 14.73
CA LEU A 250 -17.54 5.54 13.42
C LEU A 250 -16.52 4.41 13.54
N ASN A 251 -15.72 4.39 14.62
CA ASN A 251 -14.83 3.26 14.91
C ASN A 251 -15.64 1.97 15.11
N THR A 252 -16.75 2.05 15.84
CA THR A 252 -17.59 0.88 16.13
C THR A 252 -18.25 0.37 14.86
N ILE A 253 -18.89 1.24 14.08
CA ILE A 253 -19.51 0.83 12.82
C ILE A 253 -18.46 0.28 11.85
N GLY A 254 -17.33 0.97 11.68
CA GLY A 254 -16.25 0.52 10.81
C GLY A 254 -15.71 -0.85 11.20
N MET A 255 -15.48 -1.10 12.50
CA MET A 255 -15.03 -2.41 13.00
C MET A 255 -16.07 -3.52 12.74
N VAL A 256 -17.36 -3.24 12.95
CA VAL A 256 -18.43 -4.21 12.67
C VAL A 256 -18.49 -4.54 11.18
N LEU A 257 -18.53 -3.53 10.31
CA LEU A 257 -18.55 -3.71 8.86
C LEU A 257 -17.31 -4.46 8.38
N PHE A 258 -16.12 -4.08 8.87
CA PHE A 258 -14.88 -4.75 8.54
C PHE A 258 -14.92 -6.23 8.96
N GLY A 259 -15.36 -6.53 10.18
CA GLY A 259 -15.52 -7.90 10.68
C GLY A 259 -16.48 -8.74 9.83
N LEU A 260 -17.60 -8.15 9.39
CA LEU A 260 -18.52 -8.80 8.45
C LEU A 260 -17.87 -9.08 7.10
N CYS A 261 -17.08 -8.14 6.57
CA CYS A 261 -16.31 -8.36 5.35
C CYS A 261 -15.26 -9.48 5.52
N LEU A 262 -14.54 -9.51 6.65
CA LEU A 262 -13.58 -10.59 6.93
C LEU A 262 -14.28 -11.95 7.01
N ALA A 263 -15.44 -12.03 7.67
CA ALA A 263 -16.25 -13.25 7.68
C ALA A 263 -16.65 -13.66 6.26
N ALA A 264 -17.18 -12.74 5.45
CA ALA A 264 -17.53 -13.03 4.06
C ALA A 264 -16.33 -13.51 3.23
N ILE A 265 -15.16 -12.89 3.40
CA ILE A 265 -13.90 -13.33 2.76
C ILE A 265 -13.54 -14.74 3.22
N ALA A 266 -13.62 -15.04 4.51
CA ALA A 266 -13.32 -16.37 5.04
C ALA A 266 -14.23 -17.45 4.46
N PHE A 267 -15.52 -17.18 4.28
CA PHE A 267 -16.48 -18.17 3.77
C PHE A 267 -16.50 -18.28 2.24
N PHE A 268 -16.36 -17.18 1.51
CA PHE A 268 -16.67 -17.13 0.09
C PHE A 268 -15.47 -16.86 -0.82
N ALA A 269 -14.37 -16.28 -0.32
CA ALA A 269 -13.26 -15.90 -1.18
C ALA A 269 -12.41 -17.11 -1.61
N PRO A 270 -11.90 -17.12 -2.87
CA PRO A 270 -10.92 -18.09 -3.31
C PRO A 270 -9.67 -18.07 -2.42
N ARG A 271 -9.16 -19.25 -2.03
CA ARG A 271 -7.97 -19.40 -1.18
C ARG A 271 -6.66 -19.17 -1.95
N ARG A 272 -6.49 -17.94 -2.45
CA ARG A 272 -5.29 -17.46 -3.15
C ARG A 272 -4.74 -16.24 -2.42
N LEU A 273 -3.43 -16.19 -2.22
CA LEU A 273 -2.78 -15.14 -1.42
C LEU A 273 -3.11 -13.74 -1.95
N GLU A 274 -3.01 -13.54 -3.25
CA GLU A 274 -3.17 -12.24 -3.91
C GLU A 274 -4.61 -11.73 -3.78
N VAL A 275 -5.58 -12.64 -3.97
CA VAL A 275 -7.01 -12.31 -3.87
C VAL A 275 -7.41 -12.05 -2.44
N LEU A 276 -7.03 -12.93 -1.50
CA LEU A 276 -7.36 -12.72 -0.09
C LEU A 276 -6.73 -11.43 0.44
N THR A 277 -5.48 -11.12 0.07
CA THR A 277 -4.79 -9.89 0.50
C THR A 277 -5.47 -8.66 -0.09
N LEU A 278 -5.76 -8.65 -1.40
CA LEU A 278 -6.49 -7.55 -2.04
C LEU A 278 -7.84 -7.30 -1.36
N LEU A 279 -8.66 -8.34 -1.17
CA LEU A 279 -9.98 -8.21 -0.56
C LEU A 279 -9.90 -7.75 0.89
N THR A 280 -8.92 -8.23 1.65
CA THR A 280 -8.74 -7.83 3.06
C THR A 280 -8.38 -6.35 3.17
N VAL A 281 -7.43 -5.88 2.35
CA VAL A 281 -7.03 -4.46 2.34
C VAL A 281 -8.14 -3.57 1.80
N ALA A 282 -8.82 -3.97 0.72
CA ALA A 282 -9.94 -3.21 0.17
C ALA A 282 -11.11 -3.12 1.16
N ALA A 283 -11.45 -4.23 1.85
CA ALA A 283 -12.47 -4.23 2.89
C ALA A 283 -12.11 -3.25 4.01
N PHE A 284 -10.84 -3.20 4.44
CA PHE A 284 -10.38 -2.23 5.41
C PHE A 284 -10.56 -0.80 4.91
N LEU A 285 -10.12 -0.49 3.68
CA LEU A 285 -10.22 0.86 3.11
C LEU A 285 -11.67 1.35 2.93
N ILE A 286 -12.57 0.47 2.50
CA ILE A 286 -13.99 0.82 2.27
C ILE A 286 -14.73 1.06 3.59
N THR A 287 -14.41 0.29 4.63
CA THR A 287 -15.13 0.32 5.92
C THR A 287 -14.49 1.22 6.97
N ASN A 288 -13.28 1.73 6.72
CA ASN A 288 -12.59 2.63 7.64
C ASN A 288 -13.11 4.07 7.51
N LYS A 289 -13.12 4.78 8.64
CA LYS A 289 -13.40 6.21 8.70
C LYS A 289 -12.29 7.07 8.08
N VAL A 290 -11.13 6.49 7.80
CA VAL A 290 -9.98 7.19 7.21
C VAL A 290 -9.66 6.62 5.84
N TYR A 291 -9.69 7.48 4.82
CA TYR A 291 -9.15 7.19 3.49
C TYR A 291 -8.51 8.46 2.94
N SER A 292 -7.20 8.41 2.73
CA SER A 292 -6.43 9.47 2.10
C SER A 292 -6.02 9.05 0.68
N PRO A 293 -5.82 9.97 -0.28
CA PRO A 293 -5.62 9.63 -1.70
C PRO A 293 -4.53 8.59 -1.98
N GLN A 294 -3.45 8.62 -1.22
CA GLN A 294 -2.33 7.69 -1.33
C GLN A 294 -2.64 6.25 -0.89
N TYR A 295 -3.75 6.00 -0.19
CA TYR A 295 -4.14 4.64 0.23
C TYR A 295 -4.44 3.74 -0.97
N VAL A 296 -4.76 4.33 -2.13
CA VAL A 296 -4.86 3.64 -3.42
C VAL A 296 -3.60 2.83 -3.76
N LEU A 297 -2.41 3.28 -3.32
CA LEU A 297 -1.14 2.60 -3.55
C LEU A 297 -1.09 1.23 -2.85
N TRP A 298 -1.86 1.04 -1.77
CA TRP A 298 -1.92 -0.23 -1.04
C TRP A 298 -2.59 -1.30 -1.88
N LEU A 299 -3.55 -0.91 -2.73
CA LEU A 299 -4.26 -1.80 -3.63
C LEU A 299 -3.53 -2.02 -4.95
N LEU A 300 -2.73 -1.06 -5.43
CA LEU A 300 -2.14 -1.11 -6.77
C LEU A 300 -1.37 -2.42 -7.10
N PRO A 301 -0.32 -2.82 -6.35
CA PRO A 301 0.37 -4.08 -6.66
C PRO A 301 -0.52 -5.30 -6.40
N LEU A 302 -1.45 -5.21 -5.44
CA LEU A 302 -2.37 -6.30 -5.09
C LEU A 302 -3.38 -6.56 -6.22
N ALA A 303 -3.93 -5.51 -6.81
CA ALA A 303 -4.88 -5.54 -7.92
C ALA A 303 -4.25 -6.21 -9.16
N VAL A 304 -3.01 -5.83 -9.45
CA VAL A 304 -2.22 -6.40 -10.54
C VAL A 304 -1.84 -7.86 -10.27
N ALA A 305 -1.47 -8.19 -9.03
CA ALA A 305 -1.14 -9.55 -8.60
C ALA A 305 -2.36 -10.47 -8.62
N ALA A 306 -3.53 -9.98 -8.19
CA ALA A 306 -4.83 -10.64 -8.29
C ALA A 306 -5.37 -10.74 -9.73
N GLY A 307 -4.58 -10.29 -10.71
CA GLY A 307 -4.82 -10.55 -12.13
C GLY A 307 -6.03 -9.81 -12.68
N ALA A 308 -6.42 -8.67 -12.10
CA ALA A 308 -7.47 -7.82 -12.63
C ALA A 308 -7.22 -7.51 -14.12
N SER A 309 -8.28 -7.48 -14.92
CA SER A 309 -8.15 -7.17 -16.35
C SER A 309 -7.71 -5.72 -16.52
N LEU A 310 -7.03 -5.43 -17.65
CA LEU A 310 -6.58 -4.07 -17.93
C LEU A 310 -7.73 -3.06 -17.92
N ILE A 311 -8.92 -3.45 -18.41
CA ILE A 311 -10.11 -2.60 -18.41
C ILE A 311 -10.54 -2.26 -16.99
N VAL A 312 -10.63 -3.26 -16.08
CA VAL A 312 -11.00 -3.01 -14.67
C VAL A 312 -9.96 -2.12 -14.00
N LEU A 313 -8.67 -2.35 -14.25
CA LEU A 313 -7.60 -1.51 -13.73
C LEU A 313 -7.69 -0.07 -14.25
N ILE A 314 -8.05 0.15 -15.51
CA ILE A 314 -8.24 1.49 -16.08
C ILE A 314 -9.44 2.18 -15.41
N VAL A 315 -10.59 1.51 -15.34
CA VAL A 315 -11.81 2.08 -14.74
C VAL A 315 -11.58 2.45 -13.28
N TRP A 316 -10.97 1.56 -12.49
CA TRP A 316 -10.64 1.81 -11.10
C TRP A 316 -9.66 2.98 -10.95
N GLN A 317 -8.56 2.98 -11.70
CA GLN A 317 -7.58 4.07 -11.60
C GLN A 317 -8.15 5.41 -12.07
N LEU A 318 -9.04 5.45 -13.06
CA LEU A 318 -9.71 6.68 -13.47
C LEU A 318 -10.60 7.22 -12.35
N ALA A 319 -11.35 6.36 -11.65
CA ALA A 319 -12.15 6.77 -10.49
C ALA A 319 -11.27 7.34 -9.36
N GLU A 320 -10.12 6.72 -9.09
CA GLU A 320 -9.16 7.20 -8.08
C GLU A 320 -8.49 8.51 -8.50
N VAL A 321 -8.17 8.70 -9.79
CA VAL A 321 -7.65 9.96 -10.32
C VAL A 321 -8.68 11.09 -10.20
N LEU A 322 -9.95 10.79 -10.50
CA LEU A 322 -11.05 11.74 -10.32
C LEU A 322 -11.22 12.12 -8.84
N TYR A 323 -11.17 11.14 -7.94
CA TYR A 323 -11.20 11.40 -6.50
C TYR A 323 -9.97 12.21 -6.03
N TRP A 324 -8.77 11.89 -6.50
CA TRP A 324 -7.55 12.64 -6.21
C TRP A 324 -7.68 14.11 -6.65
N TRP A 325 -8.21 14.35 -7.84
CA TRP A 325 -8.49 15.71 -8.31
C TRP A 325 -9.53 16.39 -7.41
N ALA A 326 -10.59 15.67 -7.05
CA ALA A 326 -11.69 16.19 -6.25
C ALA A 326 -11.26 16.59 -4.84
N VAL A 327 -10.37 15.83 -4.19
CA VAL A 327 -9.95 16.15 -2.80
C VAL A 327 -9.23 17.48 -2.71
N TRP A 328 -8.39 17.82 -3.70
CA TRP A 328 -7.68 19.09 -3.70
C TRP A 328 -8.62 20.24 -4.05
N ASN A 329 -9.56 20.03 -4.97
CA ASN A 329 -10.59 21.03 -5.28
C ASN A 329 -11.55 21.24 -4.10
N HIS A 330 -11.81 20.20 -3.30
CA HIS A 330 -12.58 20.31 -2.07
C HIS A 330 -11.84 21.16 -1.04
N LEU A 331 -10.54 20.91 -0.87
CA LEU A 331 -9.69 21.65 0.06
C LEU A 331 -9.40 23.09 -0.38
N SER A 332 -9.44 23.40 -1.68
CA SER A 332 -9.36 24.77 -2.20
C SER A 332 -10.72 25.49 -2.26
N GLY A 333 -11.84 24.78 -2.05
CA GLY A 333 -13.20 25.32 -2.09
C GLY A 333 -13.76 25.53 -3.49
N THR A 334 -13.25 24.83 -4.51
CA THR A 334 -13.65 24.97 -5.92
C THR A 334 -14.67 23.93 -6.41
N ILE A 335 -15.01 22.94 -5.59
CA ILE A 335 -16.07 21.95 -5.85
C ILE A 335 -17.12 21.99 -4.74
N SER A 336 -18.38 21.71 -5.07
CA SER A 336 -19.45 21.59 -4.08
C SER A 336 -19.35 20.30 -3.27
N ASP A 337 -19.88 20.32 -2.05
CA ASP A 337 -19.97 19.15 -1.17
C ASP A 337 -20.70 17.97 -1.83
N ASP A 338 -21.78 18.22 -2.57
CA ASP A 338 -22.51 17.21 -3.34
C ASP A 338 -21.66 16.59 -4.45
N GLY A 339 -20.92 17.43 -5.18
CA GLY A 339 -20.03 17.01 -6.25
C GLY A 339 -18.87 16.18 -5.72
N TYR A 340 -18.28 16.60 -4.61
CA TYR A 340 -17.21 15.87 -3.94
C TYR A 340 -17.70 14.51 -3.42
N SER A 341 -18.82 14.49 -2.72
CA SER A 341 -19.45 13.28 -2.19
C SER A 341 -19.77 12.27 -3.30
N SER A 342 -20.27 12.74 -4.45
CA SER A 342 -20.51 11.90 -5.63
C SER A 342 -19.25 11.20 -6.12
N LEU A 343 -18.11 11.90 -6.17
CA LEU A 343 -16.84 11.32 -6.60
C LEU A 343 -16.25 10.33 -5.58
N ILE A 344 -16.52 10.51 -4.28
CA ILE A 344 -16.21 9.51 -3.26
C ILE A 344 -17.01 8.23 -3.50
N PHE A 345 -18.30 8.31 -3.80
CA PHE A 345 -19.11 7.11 -4.10
C PHE A 345 -18.64 6.41 -5.38
N VAL A 346 -18.26 7.16 -6.42
CA VAL A 346 -17.69 6.60 -7.66
C VAL A 346 -16.41 5.82 -7.36
N ARG A 347 -15.51 6.37 -6.53
CA ARG A 347 -14.29 5.70 -6.07
C ARG A 347 -14.62 4.38 -5.37
N ILE A 348 -15.49 4.41 -4.36
CA ILE A 348 -15.91 3.21 -3.60
C ILE A 348 -16.53 2.17 -4.53
N GLY A 349 -17.41 2.57 -5.45
CA GLY A 349 -18.00 1.69 -6.45
C GLY A 349 -16.96 1.03 -7.35
N ALA A 350 -15.91 1.74 -7.74
CA ALA A 350 -14.82 1.21 -8.54
C ALA A 350 -13.92 0.24 -7.76
N GLU A 351 -13.68 0.47 -6.46
CA GLU A 351 -13.01 -0.49 -5.57
C GLU A 351 -13.84 -1.78 -5.38
N LEU A 352 -15.16 -1.66 -5.26
CA LEU A 352 -16.07 -2.80 -5.20
C LEU A 352 -16.06 -3.60 -6.52
N LEU A 353 -16.03 -2.92 -7.66
CA LEU A 353 -15.85 -3.55 -8.98
C LEU A 353 -14.52 -4.31 -9.06
N LEU A 354 -13.43 -3.73 -8.54
CA LEU A 354 -12.13 -4.38 -8.47
C LEU A 354 -12.20 -5.67 -7.61
N CYS A 355 -12.87 -5.61 -6.45
CA CYS A 355 -13.09 -6.78 -5.59
C CYS A 355 -13.91 -7.86 -6.29
N ALA A 356 -15.01 -7.49 -6.96
CA ALA A 356 -15.85 -8.42 -7.71
C ALA A 356 -15.09 -9.08 -8.88
N ALA A 357 -14.24 -8.31 -9.57
CA ALA A 357 -13.38 -8.84 -10.62
C ALA A 357 -12.36 -9.85 -10.07
N ALA A 358 -11.76 -9.59 -8.91
CA ALA A 358 -10.82 -10.50 -8.26
C ALA A 358 -11.48 -11.83 -7.83
N LEU A 359 -12.72 -11.77 -7.32
CA LEU A 359 -13.52 -12.94 -6.93
C LEU A 359 -13.87 -13.82 -8.14
N THR A 360 -14.24 -13.20 -9.26
CA THR A 360 -14.68 -13.91 -10.48
C THR A 360 -13.54 -14.33 -11.39
N ASN A 361 -12.31 -13.88 -11.12
CA ASN A 361 -11.16 -14.18 -11.96
C ASN A 361 -10.75 -15.68 -11.90
N ARG A 362 -11.24 -16.44 -12.88
CA ARG A 362 -10.91 -17.86 -13.07
C ARG A 362 -9.58 -18.09 -13.80
N LYS A 363 -9.02 -17.07 -14.48
CA LYS A 363 -7.77 -17.21 -15.27
C LYS A 363 -6.54 -17.44 -14.40
N LEU A 364 -6.62 -17.06 -13.13
CA LEU A 364 -5.68 -17.46 -12.08
C LEU A 364 -6.00 -18.87 -11.59
N LEU A 365 -5.97 -19.87 -12.48
CA LEU A 365 -5.98 -21.28 -12.07
C LEU A 365 -4.75 -21.56 -11.19
N PRO A 366 -4.80 -22.55 -10.27
CA PRO A 366 -3.71 -22.88 -9.35
C PRO A 366 -2.55 -23.53 -10.09
N ARG A 367 -1.87 -22.77 -10.96
CA ARG A 367 -0.52 -23.09 -11.39
C ARG A 367 0.36 -22.34 -10.44
N HIS A 368 0.86 -23.02 -9.40
CA HIS A 368 1.96 -22.53 -8.57
C HIS A 368 3.05 -21.92 -9.48
N PRO A 369 3.16 -20.59 -9.62
CA PRO A 369 4.21 -20.00 -10.43
C PRO A 369 5.45 -19.78 -9.56
N VAL A 370 5.76 -20.70 -8.65
CA VAL A 370 6.98 -20.66 -7.82
C VAL A 370 7.55 -22.06 -7.53
N ARG A 371 7.02 -23.13 -8.15
CA ARG A 371 7.65 -24.47 -8.12
C ARG A 371 8.51 -24.73 -9.36
N ARG A 372 9.15 -23.69 -9.90
CA ARG A 372 10.27 -23.85 -10.84
C ARG A 372 11.55 -23.71 -10.03
N ASP A 373 12.41 -24.72 -10.20
CA ASP A 373 13.76 -24.87 -9.64
C ASP A 373 13.83 -25.63 -8.31
N ARG A 374 13.55 -26.94 -8.40
CA ARG A 374 14.39 -28.00 -7.82
C ARG A 374 14.08 -29.30 -8.58
N ASP A 375 14.69 -29.42 -9.75
CA ASP A 375 14.92 -30.73 -10.36
C ASP A 375 16.38 -31.11 -10.05
N PRO A 376 16.66 -32.09 -9.16
CA PRO A 376 18.02 -32.48 -8.84
C PRO A 376 18.58 -33.59 -9.76
N ALA A 377 17.89 -33.97 -10.85
CA ALA A 377 18.36 -35.05 -11.73
C ALA A 377 18.63 -34.53 -13.15
N GLY A 378 19.87 -34.73 -13.60
CA GLY A 378 20.42 -34.22 -14.86
C GLY A 378 19.89 -34.91 -16.13
N PRO A 379 20.49 -34.61 -17.29
CA PRO A 379 20.01 -35.10 -18.57
C PRO A 379 20.39 -36.58 -18.73
N GLU A 380 19.41 -37.48 -18.61
CA GLU A 380 19.58 -38.84 -19.10
C GLU A 380 19.56 -38.82 -20.63
N LYS A 381 20.71 -39.18 -21.19
CA LYS A 381 20.94 -39.46 -22.60
C LYS A 381 19.91 -40.49 -23.10
N ILE A 382 19.16 -40.13 -24.12
CA ILE A 382 18.48 -41.11 -24.97
C ILE A 382 19.55 -41.69 -25.90
N GLU A 383 20.14 -42.82 -25.50
CA GLU A 383 20.95 -43.65 -26.38
C GLU A 383 20.05 -44.45 -27.32
N SER A 384 20.21 -44.13 -28.61
CA SER A 384 20.13 -45.00 -29.79
C SER A 384 19.52 -46.41 -29.64
N TYR A 385 18.43 -46.66 -30.37
CA TYR A 385 18.28 -47.91 -31.13
C TYR A 385 17.60 -47.60 -32.48
N VAL A 386 18.38 -47.71 -33.56
CA VAL A 386 17.94 -47.71 -34.95
C VAL A 386 18.24 -49.08 -35.54
N ALA A 387 17.23 -49.61 -36.26
CA ALA A 387 17.27 -50.68 -37.28
C ALA A 387 17.53 -52.12 -36.79
N SER A 388 16.89 -53.19 -37.29
CA SER A 388 15.90 -53.45 -38.37
C SER A 388 15.56 -54.98 -38.33
N PRO A 389 15.09 -55.68 -39.39
CA PRO A 389 13.69 -55.96 -39.68
C PRO A 389 13.32 -57.47 -39.77
N GLY A 390 12.03 -57.78 -39.55
CA GLY A 390 11.29 -58.90 -40.18
C GLY A 390 11.60 -60.34 -39.76
N ARG A 391 10.54 -61.12 -39.48
CA ARG A 391 10.20 -62.40 -40.17
C ARG A 391 9.01 -63.13 -39.53
N VAL A 392 8.13 -63.56 -40.44
CA VAL A 392 7.04 -64.57 -40.40
C VAL A 392 5.79 -64.24 -39.59
#